data_AF-A0A1J0ACL9-F1
#
_entry.id   AF-A0A1J0ACL9-F1
#
_cell.length_a   1.000
_cell.length_b   1.000
_cell.length_c   1.000
_cell.angle_alpha   90.00
_cell.angle_beta   90.00
_cell.angle_gamma   90.00
#
_symmetry.space_group_name_H-M   'P 1'
#
loop_
_entity.id
_entity.type
_entity.pdbx_description
1 polymer ?
#
loop_
_entity_poly.entity_id
_entity_poly.type
_entity_poly.pdbx_seq_one_letter_code
_entity_poly.pdbx_strand_id
1 'polypeptide(L)'
;MIPAHRNKVLAKIKHQLDQKLPCHVISTQVVEAGIDIDFPVVFRQIAPLDSIIQAAGRCNREKSKDSYEDAVFQVFDLADSNYPSSDYKNRTNITRVILEKYDLNFHLLDAINEYFLVAYSQLAGDRYNIQQLRKDLKFEQVSSTFRIIDDGYQFSVFVPWQDGEYILNSLDLNKALTEEDWRRLQSYTINLPKSLEDLASKSLCGLYVWSRDMYNDDFGATSEIESFVV
;
A
#
# COMPACT_ATOMS: atom_id res chain seq x y z
N MET A 1 -4.10 -7.80 -3.71
CA MET A 1 -5.21 -7.53 -4.66
C MET A 1 -4.64 -7.01 -5.99
N ILE A 2 -5.17 -7.47 -7.14
CA ILE A 2 -4.73 -7.02 -8.48
C ILE A 2 -5.26 -5.63 -8.85
N PRO A 3 -4.59 -4.88 -9.75
CA PRO A 3 -5.03 -3.55 -10.17
C PRO A 3 -6.47 -3.48 -10.70
N ALA A 4 -6.87 -4.43 -11.56
CA ALA A 4 -8.24 -4.50 -12.09
C ALA A 4 -9.28 -4.64 -10.98
N HIS A 5 -9.02 -5.52 -10.01
CA HIS A 5 -9.90 -5.70 -8.86
C HIS A 5 -9.97 -4.44 -7.99
N ARG A 6 -8.82 -3.83 -7.67
CA ARG A 6 -8.76 -2.58 -6.91
C ARG A 6 -9.59 -1.48 -7.57
N ASN A 7 -9.47 -1.32 -8.88
CA ASN A 7 -10.23 -0.32 -9.63
C ASN A 7 -11.75 -0.57 -9.57
N LYS A 8 -12.19 -1.84 -9.63
CA LYS A 8 -13.61 -2.20 -9.48
C LYS A 8 -14.14 -1.86 -8.09
N VAL A 9 -13.38 -2.15 -7.03
CA VAL A 9 -13.74 -1.79 -5.64
C VAL A 9 -13.83 -0.28 -5.47
N LEU A 10 -12.84 0.46 -5.98
CA LEU A 10 -12.84 1.93 -5.93
C LEU A 10 -14.01 2.55 -6.70
N ALA A 11 -14.35 2.02 -7.87
CA ALA A 11 -15.52 2.47 -8.63
C ALA A 11 -16.83 2.26 -7.85
N LYS A 12 -16.97 1.12 -7.16
CA LYS A 12 -18.12 0.84 -6.28
C LYS A 12 -18.20 1.84 -5.13
N ILE A 13 -17.08 2.11 -4.45
CA ILE A 13 -17.02 3.09 -3.36
C ILE A 13 -17.43 4.48 -3.85
N LYS A 14 -16.83 4.95 -4.95
CA LYS A 14 -17.18 6.25 -5.56
C LYS A 14 -18.67 6.35 -5.87
N HIS A 15 -19.22 5.33 -6.52
CA HIS A 15 -20.65 5.30 -6.83
C HIS A 15 -21.53 5.37 -5.58
N GLN A 16 -21.20 4.64 -4.51
CA GLN A 16 -21.96 4.69 -3.27
C GLN A 16 -21.89 6.06 -2.59
N LEU A 17 -20.71 6.69 -2.58
CA LEU A 17 -20.52 8.04 -2.06
C LEU A 17 -21.31 9.09 -2.86
N ASP A 18 -21.26 9.02 -4.20
CA ASP A 18 -22.01 9.93 -5.09
C ASP A 18 -23.52 9.82 -4.88
N GLN A 19 -24.02 8.60 -4.64
CA GLN A 19 -25.44 8.35 -4.36
C GLN A 19 -25.83 8.60 -2.90
N LYS A 20 -24.90 9.05 -2.04
CA LYS A 20 -25.10 9.26 -0.60
C LYS A 20 -25.64 8.01 0.11
N LEU A 21 -25.25 6.84 -0.35
CA LEU A 21 -25.60 5.56 0.27
C LEU A 21 -24.65 5.28 1.46
N PRO A 22 -25.11 4.55 2.49
CA PRO A 22 -24.21 4.07 3.53
C PRO A 22 -23.02 3.31 2.94
N CYS A 23 -21.81 3.80 3.21
CA CYS A 23 -20.56 3.23 2.69
C CYS A 23 -19.55 3.17 3.83
N HIS A 24 -19.21 1.95 4.26
CA HIS A 24 -18.15 1.70 5.22
C HIS A 24 -17.01 1.02 4.50
N VAL A 25 -15.80 1.56 4.66
CA VAL A 25 -14.59 1.02 4.04
C VAL A 25 -13.57 0.73 5.13
N ILE A 26 -13.14 -0.53 5.18
CA ILE A 26 -12.00 -0.96 5.99
C ILE A 26 -10.86 -1.20 5.01
N SER A 27 -9.71 -0.59 5.26
CA SER A 27 -8.56 -0.71 4.37
C SER A 27 -7.27 -0.61 5.16
N THR A 28 -6.20 -1.12 4.56
CA THR A 28 -4.83 -0.95 5.05
C THR A 28 -4.28 0.40 4.62
N GLN A 29 -2.97 0.62 4.74
CA GLN A 29 -2.28 1.85 4.33
C GLN A 29 -2.45 2.21 2.84
N VAL A 30 -3.02 1.32 2.03
CA VAL A 30 -3.19 1.51 0.58
C VAL A 30 -4.09 2.71 0.24
N VAL A 31 -5.02 3.10 1.11
CA VAL A 31 -5.88 4.29 0.90
C VAL A 31 -5.23 5.63 1.21
N GLU A 32 -4.05 5.66 1.83
CA GLU A 32 -3.39 6.91 2.27
C GLU A 32 -2.91 7.75 1.08
N ALA A 33 -2.39 7.11 0.02
CA ALA A 33 -1.80 7.78 -1.14
C ALA A 33 -2.41 7.32 -2.46
N GLY A 34 -2.73 8.28 -3.34
CA GLY A 34 -3.11 8.02 -4.73
C GLY A 34 -4.54 7.52 -4.95
N ILE A 35 -5.40 7.56 -3.92
CA ILE A 35 -6.83 7.26 -4.05
C ILE A 35 -7.65 8.52 -3.80
N ASP A 36 -8.61 8.73 -4.70
CA ASP A 36 -9.48 9.90 -4.77
C ASP A 36 -10.83 9.60 -4.11
N ILE A 37 -10.85 9.56 -2.79
CA ILE A 37 -12.03 9.29 -1.94
C ILE A 37 -12.11 10.33 -0.85
N ASP A 38 -13.33 10.65 -0.44
CA ASP A 38 -13.63 11.59 0.63
C ASP A 38 -14.69 11.01 1.56
N PHE A 39 -14.40 11.00 2.86
CA PHE A 39 -15.30 10.48 3.90
C PHE A 39 -15.55 11.55 4.97
N PRO A 40 -16.76 11.62 5.55
CA PRO A 40 -17.04 12.53 6.66
C PRO A 40 -16.45 12.04 7.99
N VAL A 41 -16.20 10.73 8.12
CA VAL A 41 -15.69 10.10 9.33
C VAL A 41 -14.56 9.15 8.95
N VAL A 42 -13.41 9.30 9.60
CA VAL A 42 -12.22 8.45 9.40
C VAL A 42 -11.67 8.04 10.76
N PHE A 43 -11.53 6.72 10.96
CA PHE A 43 -10.83 6.15 12.10
C PHE A 43 -9.48 5.61 11.62
N ARG A 44 -8.40 5.93 12.32
CA ARG A 44 -7.05 5.50 11.95
C ARG A 44 -6.31 4.93 13.14
N GLN A 45 -5.81 3.69 13.01
CA GLN A 45 -4.85 3.14 13.97
C GLN A 45 -3.62 4.05 14.01
N ILE A 46 -2.97 4.19 15.17
CA ILE A 46 -1.78 5.03 15.30
C ILE A 46 -0.69 4.62 14.30
N ALA A 47 0.00 5.62 13.76
CA ALA A 47 0.93 5.50 12.65
C ALA A 47 2.00 6.61 12.75
N PRO A 48 3.03 6.60 11.89
CA PRO A 48 3.87 7.76 11.64
C PRO A 48 3.01 9.00 11.40
N LEU A 49 3.39 10.15 11.97
CA LEU A 49 2.54 11.36 11.96
C LEU A 49 2.18 11.80 10.54
N ASP A 50 3.11 11.64 9.60
CA ASP A 50 2.91 11.89 8.17
C ASP A 50 1.83 10.99 7.55
N SER A 51 1.78 9.70 7.90
CA SER A 51 0.67 8.81 7.50
C SER A 51 -0.67 9.26 8.08
N ILE A 52 -0.70 9.70 9.35
CA ILE A 52 -1.93 10.22 9.98
C ILE A 52 -2.44 11.45 9.23
N ILE A 53 -1.55 12.40 8.92
CA ILE A 53 -1.90 13.62 8.17
C ILE A 53 -2.36 13.30 6.75
N GLN A 54 -1.73 12.34 6.07
CA GLN A 54 -2.17 11.90 4.74
C GLN A 54 -3.58 11.30 4.77
N ALA A 55 -3.88 10.48 5.79
CA ALA A 55 -5.22 9.93 5.99
C ALA A 55 -6.23 11.04 6.34
N ALA A 56 -5.85 12.02 7.16
CA ALA A 56 -6.69 13.17 7.49
C ALA A 56 -7.04 14.00 6.25
N GLY A 57 -6.16 14.05 5.25
CA GLY A 57 -6.44 14.65 3.94
C GLY A 57 -7.50 13.92 3.10
N ARG A 58 -8.02 12.77 3.56
CA ARG A 58 -9.16 12.04 2.96
C ARG A 58 -10.45 12.20 3.77
N CYS A 59 -10.40 12.97 4.85
CA CYS A 59 -11.54 13.30 5.68
C CYS A 59 -12.05 14.70 5.33
N ASN A 60 -13.27 14.78 4.81
CA ASN A 60 -13.93 16.02 4.38
C ASN A 60 -13.08 16.91 3.45
N ARG A 61 -12.38 16.28 2.49
CA ARG A 61 -11.45 16.91 1.55
C ARG A 61 -12.16 17.88 0.58
N GLU A 62 -13.35 17.52 0.10
CA GLU A 62 -14.10 18.30 -0.90
C GLU A 62 -15.02 19.34 -0.27
N LYS A 63 -15.01 19.46 1.07
CA LYS A 63 -15.87 20.37 1.85
C LYS A 63 -17.34 20.20 1.47
N SER A 64 -17.81 18.96 1.41
CA SER A 64 -19.21 18.67 1.04
C SER A 64 -20.23 19.15 2.08
N LYS A 65 -19.76 19.73 3.20
CA LYS A 65 -20.56 20.30 4.28
C LYS A 65 -20.15 21.75 4.49
N ASP A 66 -21.14 22.62 4.68
CA ASP A 66 -20.98 24.05 4.96
C ASP A 66 -20.30 24.35 6.32
N SER A 67 -19.99 23.32 7.12
CA SER A 67 -19.31 23.41 8.41
C SER A 67 -18.28 22.28 8.60
N TYR A 68 -17.11 22.61 9.14
CA TYR A 68 -16.06 21.65 9.53
C TYR A 68 -16.46 20.82 10.76
N GLU A 69 -17.48 21.24 11.52
CA GLU A 69 -17.90 20.62 12.79
C GLU A 69 -18.40 19.18 12.66
N ASP A 70 -18.74 18.80 11.43
CA ASP A 70 -19.33 17.52 11.09
C ASP A 70 -18.31 16.46 10.61
N ALA A 71 -17.03 16.84 10.50
CA ALA A 71 -15.95 15.96 10.10
C ALA A 71 -15.28 15.35 11.34
N VAL A 72 -15.19 14.02 11.39
CA VAL A 72 -14.58 13.32 12.51
C VAL A 72 -13.37 12.54 12.02
N PHE A 73 -12.17 12.97 12.44
CA PHE A 73 -10.96 12.20 12.27
C PHE A 73 -10.46 11.74 13.63
N GLN A 74 -10.46 10.43 13.86
CA GLN A 74 -10.08 9.86 15.16
C GLN A 74 -8.92 8.89 15.01
N VAL A 75 -7.85 9.14 15.78
CA VAL A 75 -6.75 8.20 15.94
C VAL A 75 -7.03 7.30 17.14
N PHE A 76 -6.84 5.99 16.96
CA PHE A 76 -6.91 5.01 18.04
C PHE A 76 -5.61 4.21 18.12
N ASP A 77 -5.31 3.63 19.29
CA ASP A 77 -4.09 2.85 19.49
C ASP A 77 -4.40 1.47 20.08
N LEU A 78 -4.29 0.43 19.25
CA LEU A 78 -4.33 -0.97 19.68
C LEU A 78 -3.01 -1.39 20.36
N ALA A 79 -3.12 -2.00 21.55
CA ALA A 79 -1.99 -2.43 22.38
C ALA A 79 -1.03 -3.41 21.66
N ASP A 80 -1.57 -4.36 20.89
CA ASP A 80 -0.79 -5.37 20.15
C ASP A 80 -0.80 -5.08 18.64
N SER A 81 -0.06 -4.05 18.24
CA SER A 81 0.05 -3.66 16.84
C SER A 81 1.22 -4.33 16.12
N ASN A 82 0.93 -5.03 15.02
CA ASN A 82 1.94 -5.42 14.05
C ASN A 82 2.35 -4.21 13.19
N TYR A 83 3.65 -3.95 13.10
CA TYR A 83 4.20 -2.85 12.30
C TYR A 83 4.88 -3.39 11.04
N PRO A 84 4.72 -2.74 9.88
CA PRO A 84 5.35 -3.19 8.64
C PRO A 84 6.87 -3.25 8.68
N SER A 85 7.50 -2.38 9.48
CA SER A 85 8.95 -2.34 9.64
C SER A 85 9.34 -1.76 11.00
N SER A 86 10.61 -1.96 11.39
CA SER A 86 11.18 -1.35 12.58
C SER A 86 11.19 0.19 12.49
N ASP A 87 11.47 0.75 11.32
CA ASP A 87 11.42 2.20 11.09
C ASP A 87 9.99 2.74 11.28
N TYR A 88 9.01 2.06 10.70
CA TYR A 88 7.60 2.43 10.87
C TYR A 88 7.18 2.38 12.35
N LYS A 89 7.61 1.34 13.08
CA LYS A 89 7.39 1.23 14.54
C LYS A 89 8.04 2.39 15.30
N ASN A 90 9.30 2.71 15.01
CA ASN A 90 10.02 3.80 15.67
C ASN A 90 9.35 5.15 15.41
N ARG A 91 9.00 5.45 14.17
CA ARG A 91 8.25 6.67 13.81
C ARG A 91 6.89 6.74 14.49
N THR A 92 6.18 5.63 14.59
CA THR A 92 4.91 5.56 15.34
C THR A 92 5.10 5.85 16.82
N ASN A 93 6.19 5.37 17.43
CA ASN A 93 6.51 5.70 18.82
C ASN A 93 6.80 7.20 19.01
N ILE A 94 7.49 7.83 18.06
CA ILE A 94 7.68 9.30 18.07
C ILE A 94 6.32 9.99 17.98
N THR A 95 5.41 9.52 17.11
CA THR A 95 4.05 10.06 17.03
C THR A 95 3.32 10.02 18.38
N ARG A 96 3.44 8.94 19.16
CA ARG A 96 2.83 8.85 20.50
C ARG A 96 3.28 10.00 21.40
N VAL A 97 4.59 10.22 21.48
CA VAL A 97 5.17 11.30 22.28
C VAL A 97 4.70 12.67 21.78
N ILE A 98 4.60 12.86 20.47
CA ILE A 98 4.10 14.11 19.88
C ILE A 98 2.62 14.34 20.24
N LEU A 99 1.78 13.31 20.17
CA LEU A 99 0.34 13.39 20.49
C LEU A 99 0.07 13.60 21.98
N GLU A 100 0.98 13.16 22.88
CA GLU A 100 0.90 13.49 24.30
C GLU A 100 1.23 14.97 24.58
N LYS A 101 2.07 15.58 23.74
CA LYS A 101 2.57 16.95 23.91
C LYS A 101 1.73 18.00 23.19
N TYR A 102 1.13 17.66 22.06
CA TYR A 102 0.46 18.61 21.17
C TYR A 102 -0.98 18.19 20.87
N ASP A 103 -1.89 19.16 20.98
CA ASP A 103 -3.21 19.06 20.33
C ASP A 103 -3.08 19.44 18.85
N LEU A 104 -3.27 18.46 17.96
CA LEU A 104 -3.14 18.65 16.52
C LEU A 104 -4.17 19.62 15.93
N ASN A 105 -5.29 19.90 16.62
CA ASN A 105 -6.26 20.89 16.14
C ASN A 105 -5.72 22.32 16.19
N PHE A 106 -4.79 22.58 17.11
CA PHE A 106 -4.25 23.93 17.36
C PHE A 106 -2.76 24.05 17.03
N HIS A 107 -2.00 22.96 17.11
CA HIS A 107 -0.54 22.98 17.06
C HIS A 107 0.05 22.06 15.97
N LEU A 108 -0.69 21.82 14.89
CA LEU A 108 -0.28 20.88 13.84
C LEU A 108 1.12 21.18 13.28
N LEU A 109 1.42 22.44 12.99
CA LEU A 109 2.72 22.80 12.38
C LEU A 109 3.89 22.58 13.34
N ASP A 110 3.70 22.90 14.62
CA ASP A 110 4.72 22.68 15.65
C ASP A 110 4.96 21.18 15.87
N ALA A 111 3.88 20.39 15.92
CA ALA A 111 3.93 18.94 16.02
C ALA A 111 4.65 18.30 14.82
N ILE A 112 4.36 18.76 13.59
CA ILE A 112 5.04 18.30 12.37
C ILE A 112 6.54 18.61 12.43
N ASN A 113 6.89 19.84 12.82
CA ASN A 113 8.28 20.27 12.87
C ASN A 113 9.08 19.41 13.87
N GLU A 114 8.59 19.26 15.10
CA GLU A 114 9.26 18.44 16.11
C GLU A 114 9.32 16.97 15.73
N TYR A 115 8.22 16.40 15.20
CA TYR A 115 8.17 15.03 14.72
C TYR A 115 9.28 14.74 13.72
N PHE A 116 9.42 15.57 12.68
CA PHE A 116 10.43 15.34 11.66
C PHE A 116 11.85 15.59 12.19
N LEU A 117 12.07 16.58 13.05
CA LEU A 117 13.37 16.80 13.69
C LEU A 117 13.82 15.54 14.47
N VAL A 118 12.93 14.96 15.28
CA VAL A 118 13.23 13.74 16.04
C VAL A 118 13.38 12.53 15.11
N ALA A 119 12.44 12.33 14.19
CA ALA A 119 12.45 11.18 13.28
C ALA A 119 13.72 11.14 12.41
N TYR A 120 14.13 12.27 11.83
CA TYR A 120 15.34 12.34 11.00
C TYR A 120 16.62 12.23 11.84
N SER A 121 16.63 12.68 13.10
CA SER A 121 17.79 12.52 13.98
C SER A 121 18.11 11.06 14.30
N GLN A 122 17.09 10.19 14.25
CA GLN A 122 17.20 8.76 14.55
C GLN A 122 17.43 7.88 13.31
N LEU A 123 17.37 8.44 12.11
CA LEU A 123 17.71 7.68 10.91
C LEU A 123 19.20 7.39 10.90
N ALA A 124 19.56 6.12 10.69
CA ALA A 124 20.94 5.69 10.47
C ALA A 124 21.59 6.35 9.24
N GLY A 125 20.84 7.13 8.46
CA GLY A 125 21.31 7.89 7.32
C GLY A 125 21.90 6.98 6.26
N ASP A 126 23.18 7.17 5.98
CA ASP A 126 23.93 6.46 4.95
C ASP A 126 24.36 5.05 5.40
N ARG A 127 23.39 4.17 5.67
CA ARG A 127 23.61 2.81 6.20
C ARG A 127 24.67 2.01 5.44
N TYR A 128 24.77 2.22 4.13
CA TYR A 128 25.68 1.50 3.25
C TYR A 128 26.92 2.31 2.85
N ASN A 129 27.19 3.43 3.53
CA ASN A 129 28.30 4.35 3.24
C ASN A 129 28.36 4.80 1.76
N ILE A 130 27.20 4.94 1.11
CA ILE A 130 27.03 5.38 -0.26
C ILE A 130 27.71 6.73 -0.50
N GLN A 131 27.63 7.67 0.46
CA GLN A 131 28.29 8.97 0.35
C GLN A 131 29.82 8.83 0.35
N GLN A 132 30.37 7.89 1.12
CA GLN A 132 31.81 7.64 1.06
C GLN A 132 32.21 7.01 -0.28
N LEU A 133 31.45 6.01 -0.76
CA LEU A 133 31.69 5.41 -2.08
C LEU A 133 31.61 6.44 -3.21
N ARG A 134 30.69 7.41 -3.13
CA ARG A 134 30.59 8.54 -4.07
C ARG A 134 31.82 9.45 -4.00
N LYS A 135 32.29 9.79 -2.80
CA LYS A 135 33.52 10.60 -2.61
C LYS A 135 34.75 9.89 -3.18
N ASP A 136 34.82 8.57 -3.05
CA ASP A 136 35.90 7.73 -3.57
C ASP A 136 35.77 7.44 -5.10
N LEU A 137 34.74 7.97 -5.77
CA LEU A 137 34.43 7.72 -7.20
C LEU A 137 34.20 6.22 -7.54
N LYS A 138 33.79 5.40 -6.56
CA LYS A 138 33.51 3.96 -6.73
C LYS A 138 32.11 3.69 -7.30
N PHE A 139 31.85 4.20 -8.51
CA PHE A 139 30.49 4.21 -9.09
C PHE A 139 29.89 2.81 -9.32
N GLU A 140 30.69 1.80 -9.64
CA GLU A 140 30.23 0.41 -9.76
C GLU A 140 29.70 -0.14 -8.42
N GLN A 141 30.39 0.18 -7.32
CA GLN A 141 29.98 -0.22 -5.97
C GLN A 141 28.73 0.57 -5.53
N VAL A 142 28.65 1.85 -5.87
CA VAL A 142 27.42 2.65 -5.65
C VAL A 142 26.25 2.02 -6.40
N SER A 143 26.43 1.67 -7.68
CA SER A 143 25.37 1.09 -8.51
C SER A 143 24.88 -0.27 -8.01
N SER A 144 25.76 -1.08 -7.42
CA SER A 144 25.40 -2.40 -6.91
C SER A 144 24.80 -2.34 -5.50
N THR A 145 25.23 -1.38 -4.68
CA THR A 145 24.84 -1.27 -3.25
C THR A 145 23.64 -0.36 -3.03
N PHE A 146 23.50 0.73 -3.79
CA PHE A 146 22.37 1.64 -3.67
C PHE A 146 21.19 1.13 -4.49
N ARG A 147 20.24 0.48 -3.81
CA ARG A 147 18.94 0.13 -4.38
C ARG A 147 17.86 0.95 -3.68
N ILE A 148 17.13 1.75 -4.46
CA ILE A 148 15.98 2.51 -3.92
C ILE A 148 14.87 1.55 -3.50
N ILE A 149 14.67 0.48 -4.27
CA ILE A 149 13.70 -0.58 -3.99
C ILE A 149 14.43 -1.93 -4.10
N ASP A 150 14.35 -2.74 -3.05
CA ASP A 150 14.91 -4.09 -3.02
C ASP A 150 13.95 -5.09 -3.68
N ASP A 151 13.90 -5.08 -5.01
CA ASP A 151 12.97 -5.92 -5.80
C ASP A 151 13.38 -7.41 -5.84
N GLY A 152 14.53 -7.78 -5.29
CA GLY A 152 15.08 -9.15 -5.35
C GLY A 152 14.26 -10.20 -4.59
N TYR A 153 13.30 -9.78 -3.78
CA TYR A 153 12.47 -10.64 -2.93
C TYR A 153 11.05 -10.85 -3.45
N GLN A 154 10.74 -10.38 -4.66
CA GLN A 154 9.42 -10.50 -5.24
C GLN A 154 9.45 -11.14 -6.63
N PHE A 155 8.33 -11.71 -7.04
CA PHE A 155 8.09 -12.19 -8.40
C PHE A 155 6.69 -11.77 -8.87
N SER A 156 6.54 -11.57 -10.18
CA SER A 156 5.27 -11.16 -10.78
C SER A 156 4.42 -12.38 -11.13
N VAL A 157 3.16 -12.36 -10.74
CA VAL A 157 2.19 -13.42 -11.04
C VAL A 157 0.92 -12.83 -11.62
N PHE A 158 0.38 -13.50 -12.64
CA PHE A 158 -0.91 -13.20 -13.22
C PHE A 158 -2.03 -13.92 -12.45
N VAL A 159 -3.12 -13.21 -12.19
CA VAL A 159 -4.31 -13.76 -11.53
C VAL A 159 -5.46 -13.80 -12.54
N PRO A 160 -6.01 -14.98 -12.88
CA PRO A 160 -7.15 -15.12 -13.77
C PRO A 160 -8.44 -14.77 -13.02
N TRP A 161 -8.65 -13.47 -12.75
CA TRP A 161 -9.84 -12.97 -12.05
C TRP A 161 -10.77 -12.28 -13.05
N GLN A 162 -12.03 -12.71 -13.13
CA GLN A 162 -13.03 -12.17 -14.06
C GLN A 162 -12.51 -12.14 -15.50
N ASP A 163 -12.36 -10.97 -16.13
CA ASP A 163 -11.91 -10.89 -17.52
C ASP A 163 -10.48 -11.43 -17.72
N GLY A 164 -9.71 -11.56 -16.64
CA GLY A 164 -8.43 -12.28 -16.64
C GLY A 164 -8.55 -13.73 -17.11
N GLU A 165 -9.66 -14.42 -16.82
CA GLU A 165 -9.88 -15.79 -17.32
C GLU A 165 -10.01 -15.82 -18.84
N TYR A 166 -10.76 -14.87 -19.42
CA TYR A 166 -10.89 -14.75 -20.88
C TYR A 166 -9.56 -14.38 -21.53
N ILE A 167 -8.77 -13.50 -20.90
CA ILE A 167 -7.42 -13.16 -21.37
C ILE A 167 -6.58 -14.43 -21.40
N LEU A 168 -6.48 -15.17 -20.29
CA LEU A 168 -5.66 -16.37 -20.20
C LEU A 168 -6.05 -17.42 -21.25
N ASN A 169 -7.35 -17.66 -21.44
CA ASN A 169 -7.86 -18.60 -22.43
C ASN A 169 -7.61 -18.18 -23.88
N SER A 170 -7.40 -16.88 -24.12
CA SER A 170 -7.07 -16.35 -25.45
C SER A 170 -5.58 -16.47 -25.83
N LEU A 171 -4.71 -16.79 -24.85
CA LEU A 171 -3.26 -16.85 -25.06
C LEU A 171 -2.81 -18.26 -25.49
N ASP A 172 -1.87 -18.31 -26.44
CA ASP A 172 -1.12 -19.53 -26.75
C ASP A 172 0.13 -19.62 -25.85
N LEU A 173 -0.02 -20.25 -24.69
CA LEU A 173 1.04 -20.37 -23.68
C LEU A 173 2.23 -21.24 -24.12
N ASN A 174 2.16 -21.88 -25.29
CA ASN A 174 3.27 -22.63 -25.89
C ASN A 174 4.21 -21.75 -26.74
N LYS A 175 3.86 -20.48 -26.95
CA LYS A 175 4.64 -19.52 -27.73
C LYS A 175 5.04 -18.31 -26.90
N ALA A 176 6.01 -17.55 -27.41
CA ALA A 176 6.35 -16.25 -26.85
C ALA A 176 5.14 -15.32 -26.97
N LEU A 177 4.78 -14.66 -25.86
CA LEU A 177 3.71 -13.68 -25.81
C LEU A 177 4.13 -12.37 -26.49
N THR A 178 3.18 -11.72 -27.16
CA THR A 178 3.41 -10.43 -27.81
C THR A 178 3.40 -9.27 -26.80
N GLU A 179 3.85 -8.09 -27.22
CA GLU A 179 3.76 -6.88 -26.38
C GLU A 179 2.29 -6.53 -26.02
N GLU A 180 1.36 -6.77 -26.95
CA GLU A 180 -0.07 -6.56 -26.72
C GLU A 180 -0.61 -7.52 -25.66
N ASP A 181 -0.20 -8.79 -25.68
CA ASP A 181 -0.55 -9.77 -24.66
C ASP A 181 -0.05 -9.33 -23.28
N TRP A 182 1.21 -8.91 -23.18
CA TRP A 182 1.78 -8.40 -21.93
C TRP A 182 1.05 -7.16 -21.40
N ARG A 183 0.64 -6.24 -22.28
CA ARG A 183 -0.17 -5.08 -21.90
C ARG A 183 -1.53 -5.49 -21.35
N ARG A 184 -2.20 -6.48 -21.96
CA ARG A 184 -3.49 -7.00 -21.47
C ARG A 184 -3.35 -7.68 -20.11
N LEU A 185 -2.26 -8.40 -19.88
CA LEU A 185 -1.97 -9.08 -18.61
C LEU A 185 -1.69 -8.10 -17.46
N GLN A 186 -1.14 -6.92 -17.73
CA GLN A 186 -0.64 -5.99 -16.70
C GLN A 186 -1.66 -5.64 -15.61
N SER A 187 -2.93 -5.41 -15.98
CA SER A 187 -3.99 -5.07 -15.03
C SER A 187 -4.38 -6.22 -14.08
N TYR A 188 -3.96 -7.43 -14.40
CA TYR A 188 -4.23 -8.67 -13.68
C TYR A 188 -2.98 -9.27 -13.05
N THR A 189 -1.85 -8.56 -13.10
CA THR A 189 -0.57 -8.99 -12.54
C THR A 189 -0.29 -8.29 -11.22
N ILE A 190 0.24 -9.03 -10.26
CA ILE A 190 0.72 -8.51 -8.96
C ILE A 190 2.09 -9.08 -8.64
N ASN A 191 2.81 -8.37 -7.78
CA ASN A 191 4.07 -8.88 -7.22
C ASN A 191 3.79 -9.53 -5.86
N LEU A 192 4.30 -10.75 -5.69
CA LEU A 192 4.23 -11.51 -4.44
C LEU A 192 5.62 -11.79 -3.89
N PRO A 193 5.77 -12.00 -2.57
CA PRO A 193 7.03 -12.46 -1.98
C PRO A 193 7.52 -13.74 -2.62
N LYS A 194 8.83 -13.83 -2.88
CA LYS A 194 9.47 -14.98 -3.52
C LYS A 194 9.30 -16.29 -2.74
N SER A 195 9.08 -16.21 -1.42
CA SER A 195 8.74 -17.37 -0.59
C SER A 195 7.44 -18.08 -1.02
N LEU A 196 6.60 -17.43 -1.82
CA LEU A 196 5.35 -17.98 -2.35
C LEU A 196 5.48 -18.47 -3.80
N GLU A 197 6.68 -18.40 -4.40
CA GLU A 197 6.90 -18.75 -5.82
C GLU A 197 6.46 -20.19 -6.12
N ASP A 198 6.70 -21.12 -5.20
CA ASP A 198 6.35 -22.55 -5.35
C ASP A 198 4.83 -22.81 -5.39
N LEU A 199 4.01 -21.85 -4.96
CA LEU A 199 2.55 -21.95 -5.02
C LEU A 199 2.01 -21.51 -6.39
N ALA A 200 2.79 -20.76 -7.17
CA ALA A 200 2.40 -20.30 -8.49
C ALA A 200 2.68 -21.38 -9.55
N SER A 201 1.75 -21.57 -10.47
CA SER A 201 1.99 -22.40 -11.65
C SER A 201 2.81 -21.62 -12.68
N LYS A 202 3.76 -22.25 -13.35
CA LYS A 202 4.61 -21.60 -14.36
C LYS A 202 4.30 -22.14 -15.76
N SER A 203 3.98 -21.25 -16.69
CA SER A 203 3.77 -21.61 -18.09
C SER A 203 5.08 -21.78 -18.85
N LEU A 204 5.02 -22.40 -20.04
CA LEU A 204 6.18 -22.58 -20.93
C LEU A 204 6.76 -21.26 -21.44
N CYS A 205 5.94 -20.22 -21.58
CA CYS A 205 6.37 -18.87 -21.95
C CYS A 205 6.93 -18.04 -20.78
N GLY A 206 7.04 -18.62 -19.58
CA GLY A 206 7.60 -17.97 -18.40
C GLY A 206 6.62 -17.12 -17.59
N LEU A 207 5.32 -17.19 -17.89
CA LEU A 207 4.27 -16.54 -17.10
C LEU A 207 3.99 -17.36 -15.85
N TYR A 208 4.09 -16.73 -14.68
CA TYR A 208 3.59 -17.31 -13.44
C TYR A 208 2.09 -17.00 -13.34
N VAL A 209 1.28 -18.01 -13.02
CA VAL A 209 -0.17 -17.92 -12.85
C VAL A 209 -0.54 -18.35 -11.44
N TRP A 210 -1.22 -17.46 -10.72
CA TRP A 210 -1.75 -17.68 -9.38
C TRP A 210 -3.12 -18.34 -9.50
N SER A 211 -3.36 -19.39 -8.71
CA SER A 211 -4.68 -20.05 -8.74
C SER A 211 -5.79 -19.09 -8.32
N ARG A 212 -6.94 -19.16 -9.00
CA ARG A 212 -8.15 -18.41 -8.62
C ARG A 212 -8.64 -18.78 -7.22
N ASP A 213 -8.43 -20.03 -6.80
CA ASP A 213 -8.82 -20.55 -5.48
C ASP A 213 -7.98 -19.96 -4.34
N MET A 214 -6.80 -19.41 -4.66
CA MET A 214 -5.91 -18.73 -3.72
C MET A 214 -6.04 -17.21 -3.82
N TYR A 215 -7.19 -16.72 -4.28
CA TYR A 215 -7.48 -15.30 -4.42
C TYR A 215 -8.82 -14.97 -3.76
N ASN A 216 -8.77 -14.27 -2.63
CA ASN A 216 -9.95 -13.81 -1.92
C ASN A 216 -10.48 -12.49 -2.53
N ASP A 217 -11.80 -12.31 -2.54
CA ASP A 217 -12.44 -11.11 -3.11
C ASP A 217 -12.40 -9.87 -2.18
N ASP A 218 -11.98 -10.02 -0.93
CA ASP A 218 -11.75 -8.92 0.01
C ASP A 218 -10.25 -8.59 0.17
N PHE A 219 -9.39 -9.62 0.23
CA PHE A 219 -7.95 -9.51 0.53
C PHE A 219 -7.04 -9.65 -0.71
N GLY A 220 -7.52 -10.27 -1.79
CA GLY A 220 -6.73 -10.60 -2.98
C GLY A 220 -5.95 -11.90 -2.82
N ALA A 221 -4.73 -11.97 -3.38
CA ALA A 221 -3.93 -13.20 -3.33
C ALA A 221 -3.55 -13.59 -1.89
N THR A 222 -3.85 -14.83 -1.52
CA THR A 222 -3.60 -15.43 -0.20
C THR A 222 -2.75 -16.69 -0.34
N SER A 223 -1.94 -17.01 0.67
CA SER A 223 -1.17 -18.26 0.74
C SER A 223 -1.94 -19.43 1.37
N GLU A 224 -3.14 -19.16 1.88
CA GLU A 224 -4.01 -20.14 2.52
C GLU A 224 -5.31 -20.25 1.71
N ILE A 225 -5.72 -21.50 1.43
CA ILE A 225 -7.08 -21.81 0.97
C ILE A 225 -7.96 -21.60 2.20
N GLU A 226 -8.74 -20.52 2.20
CA GLU A 226 -9.33 -19.90 3.38
C GLU A 226 -9.83 -20.85 4.48
N SER A 227 -9.31 -20.61 5.69
CA SER A 227 -10.09 -20.75 6.93
C SER A 227 -9.90 -19.50 7.78
N PHE A 228 -10.27 -18.33 7.25
CA PHE A 228 -10.37 -17.11 8.06
C PHE A 228 -11.84 -16.89 8.42
N VAL A 229 -12.16 -17.26 9.67
CA VAL A 229 -13.42 -16.96 10.35
C VAL A 229 -13.19 -15.75 11.27
N VAL A 230 -14.22 -14.90 11.32
CA VAL A 230 -14.48 -13.68 12.12
C VAL A 230 -14.08 -12.37 11.45
#